data_AF-A0A2K8N8D6-F1
#
_entry.id   AF-A0A2K8N8D6-F1
#
_cell.length_a   1.000
_cell.length_b   1.000
_cell.length_c   1.000
_cell.angle_alpha   90.00
_cell.angle_beta   90.00
_cell.angle_gamma   90.00
#
_symmetry.space_group_name_H-M   'P 1'
#
loop_
_entity.id
_entity.type
_entity.pdbx_description
1 polymer ?
#
loop_
_entity_poly.entity_id
_entity_poly.type
_entity_poly.pdbx_seq_one_letter_code
_entity_poly.pdbx_strand_id
1 'polypeptide(L)'
;MTAFYIILAFHLAAVAVKLGVLLYVPRLKEVGQVRAFLSTYRRLDWITDWVLWLTGAGFFLVTSWRYLLQLWLLVSMLIYMIIFILIKVVVVGGMKKVAATKKLHAYEEVSKLRFENVCTIVSVVGLLGIIAYLMVTKPF
;
A
#
# COMPACT_ATOMS: atom_id res chain seq x y z
N MET A 1 3.27 -13.24 24.04
CA MET A 1 4.14 -13.30 22.83
C MET A 1 3.42 -13.88 21.62
N THR A 2 2.67 -14.98 21.75
CA THR A 2 1.95 -15.64 20.63
C THR A 2 0.97 -14.71 19.90
N ALA A 3 0.19 -13.91 20.64
CA ALA A 3 -0.77 -12.95 20.06
C ALA A 3 -0.08 -11.86 19.21
N PHE A 4 1.10 -11.40 19.62
CA PHE A 4 1.87 -10.39 18.88
C PHE A 4 2.28 -10.89 17.49
N TYR A 5 2.82 -12.11 17.40
CA TYR A 5 3.22 -12.70 16.12
C TYR A 5 2.04 -12.96 15.19
N ILE A 6 0.89 -13.34 15.74
CA ILE A 6 -0.34 -13.53 14.97
C ILE A 6 -0.80 -12.18 14.37
N ILE A 7 -0.88 -11.13 15.20
CA ILE A 7 -1.24 -9.78 14.75
C ILE A 7 -0.26 -9.28 13.68
N LEU A 8 1.04 -9.51 13.89
CA LEU A 8 2.08 -9.14 12.94
C LEU A 8 1.97 -9.89 11.61
N ALA A 9 1.67 -11.20 11.63
CA ALA A 9 1.48 -11.96 10.41
C ALA A 9 0.30 -11.42 9.59
N PHE A 10 -0.85 -11.13 10.22
CA PHE A 10 -2.00 -10.54 9.54
C PHE A 10 -1.71 -9.12 9.03
N HIS A 11 -0.97 -8.33 9.82
CA HIS A 11 -0.56 -6.99 9.40
C HIS A 11 0.30 -7.06 8.14
N LEU A 12 1.39 -7.85 8.17
CA LEU A 12 2.30 -8.07 7.04
C LEU A 12 1.60 -8.61 5.80
N ALA A 13 0.65 -9.54 5.98
CA ALA A 13 -0.17 -10.03 4.86
C ALA A 13 -0.99 -8.90 4.22
N ALA A 14 -1.65 -8.06 5.02
CA ALA A 14 -2.39 -6.91 4.49
C ALA A 14 -1.48 -5.88 3.79
N VAL A 15 -0.28 -5.65 4.32
CA VAL A 15 0.75 -4.83 3.66
C VAL A 15 1.12 -5.39 2.29
N ALA A 16 1.49 -6.67 2.25
CA ALA A 16 1.95 -7.35 1.04
C ALA A 16 0.88 -7.32 -0.05
N VAL A 17 -0.38 -7.48 0.35
CA VAL A 17 -1.53 -7.37 -0.54
C VAL A 17 -1.67 -5.96 -1.14
N LYS A 18 -1.58 -4.91 -0.32
CA LYS A 18 -1.62 -3.51 -0.82
C LYS A 18 -0.44 -3.18 -1.71
N LEU A 19 0.77 -3.65 -1.39
CA LEU A 19 1.94 -3.45 -2.24
C LEU A 19 1.86 -4.26 -3.53
N GLY A 20 1.24 -5.44 -3.48
CA GLY A 20 1.06 -6.33 -4.63
C GLY A 20 0.30 -5.68 -5.80
N VAL A 21 -0.55 -4.69 -5.53
CA VAL A 21 -1.23 -3.92 -6.58
C VAL A 21 -0.24 -3.27 -7.55
N LEU A 22 0.89 -2.78 -7.02
CA LEU A 22 1.92 -2.10 -7.80
C LEU A 22 2.56 -3.04 -8.84
N LEU A 23 2.66 -4.33 -8.50
CA LEU A 23 3.21 -5.35 -9.40
C LEU A 23 2.19 -5.83 -10.45
N TYR A 24 0.90 -5.69 -10.15
CA TYR A 24 -0.16 -6.12 -11.04
C TYR A 24 -0.52 -5.08 -12.11
N VAL A 25 -0.46 -3.79 -11.77
CA VAL A 25 -0.79 -2.68 -12.69
C VAL A 25 -0.02 -2.70 -14.02
N PRO A 26 1.29 -3.02 -14.08
CA PRO A 26 2.02 -3.14 -15.35
C PRO A 26 1.49 -4.21 -16.30
N ARG A 27 0.73 -5.20 -15.78
CA ARG A 27 0.15 -6.30 -16.57
C ARG A 27 -1.20 -5.94 -17.19
N LEU A 28 -1.82 -4.84 -16.76
CA LEU A 28 -3.10 -4.36 -17.29
C LEU A 28 -2.85 -3.64 -18.62
N LYS A 29 -3.23 -4.26 -19.74
CA LYS A 29 -3.04 -3.70 -21.09
C LYS A 29 -4.30 -3.06 -21.65
N GLU A 30 -5.46 -3.46 -21.15
CA GLU A 30 -6.76 -3.05 -21.67
C GLU A 30 -7.62 -2.39 -20.60
N VAL A 31 -8.48 -1.46 -21.03
CA VAL A 31 -9.44 -0.77 -20.15
C VAL A 31 -10.38 -1.76 -19.47
N GLY A 32 -10.80 -2.82 -20.17
CA GLY A 32 -11.62 -3.89 -19.61
C GLY A 32 -10.95 -4.62 -18.44
N GLN A 33 -9.65 -4.93 -18.59
CA GLN A 33 -8.84 -5.53 -17.53
C GLN A 33 -8.69 -4.59 -16.34
N VAL A 34 -8.45 -3.29 -16.58
CA VAL A 34 -8.38 -2.28 -15.52
C VAL A 34 -9.70 -2.18 -14.76
N ARG A 35 -10.85 -2.17 -15.46
CA ARG A 35 -12.17 -2.09 -14.82
C ARG A 35 -12.48 -3.34 -13.98
N ALA A 36 -12.22 -4.54 -14.53
CA ALA A 36 -12.44 -5.81 -13.81
C ALA A 36 -11.51 -5.95 -12.60
N PHE A 37 -10.26 -5.52 -12.75
CA PHE A 37 -9.31 -5.51 -11.65
C PHE A 37 -9.71 -4.49 -10.58
N LEU A 38 -10.09 -3.27 -10.97
CA LEU A 38 -10.49 -2.21 -10.05
C LEU A 38 -11.70 -2.60 -9.19
N SER A 39 -12.70 -3.27 -9.77
CA SER A 39 -13.89 -3.71 -9.02
C SER A 39 -13.53 -4.76 -7.95
N THR A 40 -12.66 -5.71 -8.29
CA THR A 40 -12.16 -6.74 -7.38
C THR A 40 -11.24 -6.13 -6.31
N TYR A 41 -10.28 -5.32 -6.75
CA TYR A 41 -9.30 -4.66 -5.89
C TYR A 41 -9.98 -3.73 -4.89
N ARG A 42 -11.07 -3.04 -5.24
CA ARG A 42 -11.78 -2.14 -4.31
C ARG A 42 -12.31 -2.87 -3.07
N ARG A 43 -12.82 -4.10 -3.21
CA ARG A 43 -13.24 -4.90 -2.04
C ARG A 43 -12.04 -5.30 -1.19
N LEU A 44 -10.97 -5.69 -1.87
CA LEU A 44 -9.74 -6.15 -1.26
C LEU A 44 -8.99 -5.00 -0.52
N ASP A 45 -9.00 -3.79 -1.08
CA ASP A 45 -8.49 -2.56 -0.48
C ASP A 45 -9.26 -2.20 0.80
N TRP A 46 -10.58 -2.35 0.79
CA TRP A 46 -11.40 -2.11 1.98
C TRP A 46 -11.15 -3.13 3.10
N ILE A 47 -11.03 -4.41 2.75
CA ILE A 47 -10.70 -5.46 3.73
C ILE A 47 -9.31 -5.20 4.32
N THR A 48 -8.32 -4.91 3.48
CA THR A 48 -6.95 -4.64 3.94
C THR A 48 -6.86 -3.37 4.77
N ASP A 49 -7.60 -2.30 4.43
CA ASP A 49 -7.71 -1.11 5.29
C ASP A 49 -8.22 -1.48 6.69
N TRP A 50 -9.29 -2.28 6.79
CA TRP A 50 -9.80 -2.74 8.08
C TRP A 50 -8.81 -3.62 8.85
N VAL A 51 -8.16 -4.56 8.18
CA VAL A 51 -7.16 -5.43 8.82
C VAL A 51 -5.99 -4.59 9.34
N LEU A 52 -5.52 -3.60 8.59
CA LEU A 52 -4.43 -2.72 9.02
C LEU A 52 -4.82 -1.86 10.22
N TRP A 53 -6.03 -1.32 10.25
CA TRP A 53 -6.54 -0.58 11.41
C TRP A 53 -6.71 -1.47 12.64
N LEU A 54 -7.30 -2.65 12.47
CA LEU A 54 -7.52 -3.61 13.57
C LEU A 54 -6.20 -4.13 14.13
N THR A 55 -5.25 -4.49 13.26
CA THR A 55 -3.92 -4.96 13.69
C THR A 55 -3.08 -3.83 14.27
N GLY A 56 -3.19 -2.61 13.72
CA GLY A 56 -2.59 -1.40 14.31
C GLY A 56 -3.09 -1.14 15.74
N ALA A 57 -4.41 -1.16 15.95
CA ALA A 57 -5.00 -1.06 17.28
C ALA A 57 -4.62 -2.25 18.18
N GLY A 58 -4.55 -3.46 17.62
CA GLY A 58 -4.09 -4.65 18.31
C GLY A 58 -2.65 -4.51 18.82
N PHE A 59 -1.76 -3.91 18.05
CA PHE A 59 -0.40 -3.60 18.51
C PHE A 59 -0.40 -2.65 19.71
N PHE A 60 -1.29 -1.65 19.77
CA PHE A 60 -1.43 -0.80 20.95
C PHE A 60 -1.81 -1.57 22.23
N LEU A 61 -2.59 -2.65 22.11
CA LEU A 61 -3.03 -3.46 23.25
C LEU A 61 -1.99 -4.50 23.70
N VAL A 62 -1.12 -4.93 22.79
CA VAL A 62 -0.18 -6.05 23.03
C VAL A 62 1.27 -5.58 23.20
N THR A 63 1.60 -4.35 22.81
CA THR A 63 2.91 -3.70 22.97
C THR A 63 2.86 -2.61 24.05
N SER A 64 4.01 -2.31 24.67
CA SER A 64 4.06 -1.23 25.67
C SER A 64 4.00 0.15 25.01
N TRP A 65 3.24 1.05 25.64
CA TRP A 65 3.00 2.42 25.15
C TRP A 65 4.30 3.22 24.94
N ARG A 66 5.34 2.92 25.72
CA ARG A 66 6.66 3.56 25.60
C ARG A 66 7.39 3.21 24.30
N TYR A 67 7.25 1.99 23.79
CA TYR A 67 7.83 1.59 22.50
C TYR A 67 7.08 2.23 21.32
N LEU A 68 5.75 2.35 21.43
CA LEU A 68 4.91 2.93 20.37
C LEU A 68 5.12 4.43 20.18
N LEU A 69 5.47 5.16 21.25
CA LEU A 69 5.71 6.60 21.22
C LEU A 69 7.17 6.97 20.89
N GLN A 70 8.02 6.00 20.57
CA GLN A 70 9.37 6.31 20.10
C GLN A 70 9.32 7.11 18.80
N LEU A 71 10.01 8.25 18.78
CA LEU A 71 9.92 9.23 17.69
C LEU A 71 10.19 8.60 16.32
N TRP A 72 11.15 7.68 16.22
CA TRP A 72 11.46 7.01 14.94
C TRP A 72 10.40 6.00 14.52
N LEU A 73 9.71 5.34 15.46
CA LEU A 73 8.61 4.43 15.16
C LEU A 73 7.42 5.23 14.62
N LEU A 74 7.17 6.41 15.20
CA LEU A 74 6.13 7.34 14.79
C LEU A 74 6.42 7.93 13.40
N VAL A 75 7.67 8.32 13.14
CA VAL A 75 8.13 8.73 11.80
C VAL A 75 7.98 7.59 10.80
N SER A 76 8.33 6.36 11.17
CA SER A 76 8.18 5.19 10.30
C SER A 76 6.70 4.90 9.97
N MET A 77 5.81 5.02 10.96
CA MET A 77 4.36 4.92 10.78
C MET A 77 3.81 6.01 9.86
N LEU A 78 4.33 7.25 9.95
CA LEU A 78 3.94 8.35 9.06
C LEU A 78 4.41 8.10 7.62
N ILE A 79 5.67 7.68 7.42
CA ILE A 79 6.19 7.30 6.10
C ILE A 79 5.34 6.18 5.50
N TYR A 80 4.95 5.22 6.33
CA TYR A 80 4.13 4.11 5.94
C TYR A 80 2.71 4.52 5.52
N MET A 81 2.08 5.45 6.23
CA MET A 81 0.82 6.06 5.81
C MET A 81 0.95 6.80 4.48
N ILE A 82 2.07 7.52 4.28
CA ILE A 82 2.34 8.23 3.01
C ILE A 82 2.43 7.24 1.84
N ILE A 83 3.11 6.09 2.01
CA ILE A 83 3.18 5.02 1.01
C ILE A 83 1.77 4.59 0.57
N PHE A 84 0.88 4.32 1.52
CA PHE A 84 -0.48 3.89 1.21
C PHE A 84 -1.33 4.98 0.58
N ILE A 85 -1.17 6.23 0.99
CA ILE A 85 -1.82 7.37 0.36
C ILE A 85 -1.36 7.51 -1.10
N LEU A 86 -0.05 7.38 -1.37
CA LEU A 86 0.52 7.40 -2.71
C LEU A 86 -0.13 6.33 -3.60
N ILE A 87 -0.22 5.09 -3.12
CA ILE A 87 -0.86 3.99 -3.86
C ILE A 87 -2.34 4.31 -4.12
N LYS A 88 -3.07 4.81 -3.11
CA LYS A 88 -4.50 5.10 -3.21
C LYS A 88 -4.80 6.27 -4.15
N VAL A 89 -3.98 7.31 -4.14
CA VAL A 89 -4.20 8.51 -4.95
C VAL A 89 -3.68 8.32 -6.37
N VAL A 90 -2.44 7.85 -6.53
CA VAL A 90 -1.81 7.74 -7.84
C VAL A 90 -2.31 6.50 -8.58
N VAL A 91 -2.15 5.32 -7.97
CA VAL A 91 -2.41 4.05 -8.66
C VAL A 91 -3.91 3.80 -8.77
N VAL A 92 -4.64 3.85 -7.65
CA VAL A 92 -6.09 3.62 -7.66
C VAL A 92 -6.83 4.79 -8.30
N GLY A 93 -6.39 6.04 -8.09
CA GLY A 93 -6.94 7.20 -8.77
C GLY A 93 -6.70 7.16 -10.28
N GLY A 94 -5.50 6.76 -10.72
CA GLY A 94 -5.18 6.53 -12.12
C GLY A 94 -6.05 5.44 -12.74
N MET A 95 -6.19 4.28 -12.08
CA MET A 95 -7.08 3.20 -12.54
C MET A 95 -8.53 3.65 -12.68
N LYS A 96 -9.04 4.49 -11.75
CA LYS A 96 -10.39 5.05 -11.84
C LYS A 96 -10.56 5.95 -13.06
N LYS A 97 -9.56 6.79 -13.39
CA LYS A 97 -9.58 7.64 -14.59
C LYS A 97 -9.66 6.78 -15.86
N VAL A 98 -8.78 5.78 -15.97
CA VAL A 98 -8.79 4.85 -17.11
C VAL A 98 -10.11 4.08 -17.22
N ALA A 99 -10.66 3.62 -16.09
CA ALA A 99 -11.93 2.87 -16.07
C ALA A 99 -13.17 3.73 -16.40
N ALA A 100 -13.09 5.04 -16.23
CA ALA A 100 -14.16 6.00 -16.54
C ALA A 100 -14.19 6.41 -18.02
N THR A 101 -13.10 6.21 -18.74
CA THR A 101 -13.02 6.50 -20.17
C THR A 101 -13.97 5.61 -20.99
N LYS A 102 -14.75 6.22 -21.89
CA LYS A 102 -15.66 5.52 -22.82
C LYS A 102 -14.94 4.89 -24.03
N LYS A 103 -13.66 5.19 -24.24
CA LYS A 103 -12.85 4.64 -25.34
C LYS A 103 -12.45 3.21 -25.01
N LEU A 104 -12.76 2.26 -25.90
CA LEU A 104 -12.41 0.84 -25.75
C LEU A 104 -10.87 0.60 -25.78
N HIS A 105 -10.14 1.46 -26.48
CA HIS A 105 -8.68 1.43 -26.62
C HIS A 105 -8.06 2.75 -26.19
N ALA A 106 -7.88 2.92 -24.87
CA ALA A 106 -7.22 4.08 -24.29
C ALA A 106 -5.72 3.79 -24.05
N TYR A 107 -4.98 3.47 -25.12
CA TYR A 107 -3.57 3.08 -25.03
C TYR A 107 -2.71 4.15 -24.33
N GLU A 108 -2.93 5.43 -24.64
CA GLU A 108 -2.23 6.55 -23.99
C GLU A 108 -2.50 6.62 -22.49
N GLU A 109 -3.76 6.42 -22.06
CA GLU A 109 -4.13 6.48 -20.64
C GLU A 109 -3.57 5.29 -19.86
N VAL A 110 -3.58 4.10 -20.48
CA VAL A 110 -2.97 2.89 -19.89
C VAL A 110 -1.45 3.04 -19.80
N SER A 111 -0.80 3.61 -20.83
CA SER A 111 0.65 3.88 -20.81
C SER A 111 1.01 4.88 -19.71
N LYS A 112 0.22 5.96 -19.58
CA LYS A 112 0.39 6.95 -18.50
C LYS A 112 0.22 6.32 -17.12
N LEU A 113 -0.81 5.49 -16.93
CA LEU A 113 -1.01 4.75 -15.68
C LEU A 113 0.20 3.87 -15.33
N ARG A 114 0.78 3.19 -16.32
CA ARG A 114 1.98 2.35 -16.11
C ARG A 114 3.19 3.19 -15.73
N PHE A 115 3.39 4.34 -16.37
CA PHE A 115 4.49 5.26 -16.03
C PHE A 115 4.33 5.83 -14.61
N GLU A 116 3.13 6.31 -14.27
CA GLU A 116 2.80 6.79 -12.92
C GLU A 116 2.99 5.68 -11.86
N ASN A 117 2.65 4.44 -12.20
CA ASN A 117 2.85 3.29 -11.33
C ASN A 117 4.35 2.95 -11.13
N VAL A 118 5.18 3.03 -12.17
CA VAL A 118 6.64 2.84 -12.04
C VAL A 118 7.25 3.92 -11.14
N CYS A 119 6.85 5.18 -11.33
CA CYS A 119 7.28 6.26 -10.45
C CYS A 119 6.88 5.98 -9.00
N THR A 120 5.64 5.54 -8.78
CA THR A 120 5.14 5.13 -7.46
C THR A 120 5.95 3.97 -6.88
N ILE A 121 6.29 2.93 -7.67
CA ILE A 121 7.13 1.82 -7.21
C ILE A 121 8.48 2.33 -6.71
N VAL A 122 9.16 3.18 -7.49
CA VAL A 122 10.47 3.73 -7.11
C VAL A 122 10.36 4.54 -5.82
N SER A 123 9.34 5.41 -5.70
CA SER A 123 9.10 6.17 -4.47
C SER A 123 8.81 5.27 -3.27
N VAL A 124 7.96 4.24 -3.43
CA VAL A 124 7.61 3.31 -2.35
C VAL A 124 8.84 2.52 -1.90
N VAL A 125 9.64 2.00 -2.84
CA VAL A 125 10.89 1.30 -2.52
C VAL A 125 11.87 2.22 -1.79
N GLY A 126 12.00 3.48 -2.22
CA GLY A 126 12.83 4.48 -1.54
C GLY A 126 12.36 4.76 -0.10
N LEU A 127 11.05 4.96 0.09
CA LEU A 127 10.46 5.20 1.42
C LEU A 127 10.59 3.97 2.34
N LEU A 128 10.41 2.75 1.82
CA LEU A 128 10.67 1.52 2.56
C LEU A 128 12.15 1.37 2.92
N GLY A 129 13.06 1.78 2.05
CA GLY A 129 14.49 1.83 2.32
C GLY A 129 14.83 2.79 3.46
N ILE A 130 14.17 3.95 3.52
CA ILE A 130 14.31 4.89 4.64
C ILE A 130 13.83 4.26 5.95
N ILE A 131 12.68 3.58 5.94
CA ILE A 131 12.18 2.86 7.13
C ILE A 131 13.20 1.80 7.57
N ALA A 132 13.71 1.00 6.65
CA ALA A 132 14.71 -0.03 6.95
C ALA A 132 15.99 0.57 7.54
N TYR A 133 16.48 1.68 6.96
CA TYR A 133 17.64 2.40 7.48
C TYR A 133 17.41 2.94 8.90
N LEU A 134 16.23 3.53 9.17
CA LEU A 134 15.86 3.99 10.51
C LEU A 134 15.83 2.84 11.52
N MET A 135 15.31 1.66 11.14
CA MET A 135 15.31 0.49 12.01
C MET A 135 16.71 -0.04 12.32
N VAL A 136 17.62 -0.03 11.33
CA VAL A 136 19.00 -0.52 11.53
C VAL A 136 19.84 0.45 12.36
N THR A 137 19.71 1.75 12.12
CA THR A 137 20.54 2.79 12.77
C THR A 137 20.04 3.22 14.15
N LYS A 138 18.76 2.99 14.44
CA LYS A 138 18.14 3.25 15.74
C LYS A 138 17.45 1.98 16.24
N PRO A 139 18.22 0.93 16.62
CA PRO A 139 17.60 -0.34 16.97
C PRO A 139 16.82 -0.32 18.28
N PHE A 140 16.93 0.73 19.13
CA PHE A 140 16.26 0.79 20.44
C PHE A 140 15.95 2.19 20.94
#